data_AF-A0A2P9HEZ0-F1
#
_entry.id   AF-A0A2P9HEZ0-F1
#
_cell.length_a   1.000
_cell.length_b   1.000
_cell.length_c   1.000
_cell.angle_alpha   90.00
_cell.angle_beta   90.00
_cell.angle_gamma   90.00
#
_symmetry.space_group_name_H-M   'P 1'
#
loop_
_entity.id
_entity.type
_entity.pdbx_description
1 polymer ?
#
loop_
_entity_poly.entity_id
_entity_poly.type
_entity_poly.pdbx_seq_one_letter_code
_entity_poly.pdbx_strand_id
1 'polypeptide(L)'
;MSMMTKREFLATSGLKGGTLEIWLRQEWIIPKRTAEGAVTFSDADIARARLIKELKKDFGANDAGVDVILHLLDQLHGMRRSLELLRVTLVEDRAKHGE
;
A
#
# COMPACT_ATOMS: atom_id res chain seq x y z
N MET A 1 12.37 1.64 3.13
CA MET A 1 11.06 2.30 3.25
C MET A 1 11.16 3.29 4.38
N SER A 2 11.06 4.59 4.09
CA SER A 2 11.08 5.60 5.14
C SER A 2 9.79 5.51 5.95
N MET A 3 9.88 5.56 7.28
CA MET A 3 8.70 5.64 8.14
C MET A 3 8.39 7.11 8.41
N MET A 4 7.11 7.46 8.30
CA MET A 4 6.61 8.83 8.43
C MET A 4 5.55 8.89 9.52
N THR A 5 5.58 9.97 10.30
CA THR A 5 4.48 10.35 11.18
C THR A 5 3.26 10.78 10.36
N LYS A 6 2.08 10.80 10.97
CA LYS A 6 0.86 11.33 10.34
C LYS A 6 1.04 12.76 9.79
N ARG A 7 1.76 13.61 10.52
CA ARG A 7 2.02 15.00 10.10
C ARG A 7 2.87 15.06 8.84
N GLU A 8 3.95 14.28 8.78
CA GLU A 8 4.81 14.18 7.60
C GLU A 8 4.05 13.59 6.40
N PHE A 9 3.26 12.55 6.64
CA PHE A 9 2.42 11.96 5.60
C PHE A 9 1.45 12.98 4.99
N LEU A 10 0.75 13.78 5.81
CA LEU A 10 -0.18 14.80 5.31
C LEU A 10 0.55 15.89 4.52
N ALA A 11 1.73 16.32 4.98
CA ALA A 11 2.56 17.30 4.28
C ALA A 11 3.03 16.76 2.92
N THR A 12 3.52 15.52 2.85
CA THR A 12 4.07 14.91 1.63
C THR A 12 2.98 14.49 0.64
N SER A 13 1.82 14.01 1.11
CA SER A 13 0.70 13.59 0.26
C SER A 13 -0.15 14.77 -0.22
N GLY A 14 -0.08 15.92 0.46
CA GLY A 14 -0.99 17.05 0.26
C GLY A 14 -2.44 16.69 0.54
N LEU A 15 -2.69 15.73 1.44
CA LEU A 15 -4.03 15.37 1.91
C LEU A 15 -4.45 16.26 3.08
N LYS A 16 -5.76 16.50 3.19
CA LYS A 16 -6.35 17.09 4.38
C LYS A 16 -6.57 16.00 5.43
N GLY A 17 -6.45 16.35 6.71
CA GLY A 17 -6.65 15.41 7.82
C GLY A 17 -7.99 14.66 7.75
N GLY A 18 -9.09 15.37 7.49
CA GLY A 18 -10.41 14.74 7.37
C GLY A 18 -10.52 13.73 6.21
N THR A 19 -9.85 13.97 5.08
CA THR A 19 -9.80 13.02 3.97
C THR A 19 -9.02 11.77 4.36
N LEU A 20 -7.88 11.92 5.04
CA LEU A 20 -7.12 10.79 5.54
C LEU A 20 -7.95 9.95 6.52
N GLU A 21 -8.67 10.57 7.45
CA GLU A 21 -9.54 9.83 8.38
C GLU A 21 -10.60 8.97 7.68
N ILE A 22 -11.19 9.49 6.60
CA ILE A 22 -12.15 8.72 5.79
C ILE A 22 -11.44 7.53 5.15
N TRP A 23 -10.27 7.74 4.55
CA TRP A 23 -9.53 6.69 3.86
C TRP A 23 -8.97 5.62 4.80
N LEU A 24 -8.61 5.99 6.02
CA LEU A 24 -8.25 5.03 7.07
C LEU A 24 -9.45 4.18 7.48
N ARG A 25 -10.63 4.80 7.68
CA ARG A 25 -11.86 4.08 8.04
C ARG A 25 -12.38 3.16 6.93
N GLN A 26 -12.15 3.53 5.67
CA GLN A 26 -12.48 2.71 4.51
C GLN A 26 -11.40 1.66 4.21
N GLU A 27 -10.34 1.59 5.02
CA GLU A 27 -9.20 0.70 4.80
C GLU A 27 -8.50 0.89 3.44
N TRP A 28 -8.71 2.04 2.80
CA TRP A 28 -8.04 2.39 1.55
C TRP A 28 -6.56 2.71 1.76
N ILE A 29 -6.19 3.18 2.95
CA ILE A 29 -4.81 3.30 3.41
C ILE A 29 -4.71 2.56 4.73
N ILE A 30 -3.76 1.63 4.81
CA ILE A 30 -3.54 0.78 5.98
C ILE A 30 -2.10 0.97 6.44
N PRO A 31 -1.82 2.01 7.25
CA PRO A 31 -0.48 2.26 7.75
C PRO A 31 -0.06 1.16 8.73
N LYS A 32 1.24 1.01 8.92
CA LYS A 32 1.78 0.05 9.88
C LYS A 32 1.67 0.61 11.30
N ARG A 33 1.64 -0.29 12.27
CA ARG A 33 1.83 0.05 13.68
C ARG A 33 3.23 -0.40 14.11
N THR A 34 3.93 0.45 14.84
CA THR A 34 5.20 0.07 15.49
C THR A 34 4.93 -0.85 16.68
N ALA A 35 5.99 -1.45 17.22
CA ALA A 35 5.89 -2.30 18.41
C ALA A 35 5.33 -1.53 19.62
N GLU A 36 5.55 -0.22 19.68
CA GLU A 36 5.06 0.69 20.72
C GLU A 36 3.62 1.18 20.47
N GLY A 37 2.96 0.67 19.42
CA GLY A 37 1.58 1.00 19.07
C GLY A 37 1.40 2.29 18.26
N ALA A 38 2.48 3.01 17.93
CA ALA A 38 2.42 4.22 17.14
C ALA A 38 2.10 3.91 15.67
N VAL A 39 1.25 4.72 15.04
CA VAL A 39 0.90 4.58 13.61
C VAL A 39 1.98 5.25 12.76
N THR A 40 2.57 4.49 11.83
CA THR A 40 3.58 4.96 10.88
C THR A 40 3.17 4.69 9.45
N PHE A 41 3.38 5.70 8.61
CA PHE A 41 3.13 5.64 7.18
C PHE A 41 4.44 5.38 6.43
N SER A 42 4.33 4.87 5.21
CA SER A 42 5.43 4.54 4.34
C SER A 42 5.32 5.24 2.99
N ASP A 43 6.39 5.17 2.21
CA ASP A 43 6.39 5.65 0.81
C ASP A 43 5.29 4.98 -0.04
N ALA A 44 4.95 3.72 0.27
CA ALA A 44 3.86 3.00 -0.39
C ALA A 44 2.48 3.61 -0.08
N ASP A 45 2.28 4.11 1.15
CA ASP A 45 1.05 4.80 1.52
C ASP A 45 0.91 6.14 0.78
N ILE A 46 2.03 6.83 0.53
CA ILE A 46 2.05 8.05 -0.29
C ILE A 46 1.68 7.75 -1.74
N ALA A 47 2.28 6.71 -2.32
CA ALA A 47 1.96 6.28 -3.68
C ALA A 47 0.47 5.89 -3.81
N ARG A 48 -0.04 5.15 -2.83
CA ARG A 48 -1.46 4.76 -2.75
C ARG A 48 -2.38 5.97 -2.63
N ALA A 49 -2.02 6.95 -1.81
CA ALA A 49 -2.78 8.19 -1.68
C ALA A 49 -2.86 8.99 -2.99
N ARG A 50 -1.77 9.02 -3.77
CA ARG A 50 -1.74 9.65 -5.10
C ARG A 50 -2.62 8.92 -6.08
N LEU A 51 -2.53 7.58 -6.13
CA LEU A 51 -3.40 6.75 -6.96
C LEU A 51 -4.88 7.00 -6.66
N ILE A 52 -5.29 7.02 -5.38
CA ILE A 52 -6.68 7.28 -5.01
C ILE A 52 -7.13 8.67 -5.51
N LYS A 53 -6.25 9.68 -5.44
CA LYS A 53 -6.56 11.01 -5.98
C LYS A 53 -6.77 10.97 -7.49
N GLU A 54 -5.90 10.29 -8.23
CA GLU A 54 -5.99 10.14 -9.69
C GLU A 54 -7.27 9.39 -10.08
N LEU A 55 -7.57 8.27 -9.42
CA LEU A 55 -8.80 7.51 -9.65
C LEU A 55 -10.05 8.38 -9.47
N LYS A 56 -10.10 9.20 -8.42
CA LYS A 56 -11.26 10.06 -8.15
C LYS A 56 -11.34 11.29 -9.04
N LYS A 57 -10.21 11.91 -9.38
CA LYS A 57 -10.18 13.19 -10.12
C LYS A 57 -10.12 13.01 -11.63
N ASP A 58 -9.24 12.13 -12.09
CA ASP A 58 -8.90 12.02 -13.51
C ASP A 58 -9.72 10.93 -14.18
N PHE A 59 -10.06 9.86 -13.44
CA PHE A 59 -10.87 8.74 -13.94
C PHE A 59 -12.34 8.79 -13.49
N GLY A 60 -12.72 9.74 -12.62
CA GLY A 60 -14.09 9.90 -12.15
C GLY A 60 -14.64 8.70 -11.35
N ALA A 61 -13.78 7.87 -10.78
CA ALA A 61 -14.20 6.74 -9.98
C ALA A 61 -14.94 7.21 -8.72
N ASN A 62 -16.10 6.62 -8.47
CA ASN A 62 -16.82 6.78 -7.21
C ASN A 62 -16.17 5.92 -6.12
N ASP A 63 -16.66 6.04 -4.87
CA ASP A 63 -16.04 5.36 -3.73
C ASP A 63 -16.08 3.83 -3.87
N ALA A 64 -17.20 3.27 -4.35
CA ALA A 64 -17.31 1.83 -4.60
C ALA A 64 -16.32 1.36 -5.69
N GLY A 65 -16.13 2.15 -6.74
CA GLY A 65 -15.17 1.86 -7.81
C GLY A 65 -13.73 1.89 -7.31
N VAL A 66 -13.37 2.89 -6.48
CA VAL A 66 -12.06 2.95 -5.83
C VAL A 66 -11.82 1.71 -4.98
N ASP A 67 -12.80 1.30 -4.19
CA ASP A 67 -12.69 0.12 -3.32
C ASP A 67 -12.37 -1.16 -4.11
N VAL A 68 -13.13 -1.42 -5.18
CA VAL A 68 -12.89 -2.57 -6.07
C VAL A 68 -11.51 -2.50 -6.72
N ILE A 69 -11.10 -1.34 -7.22
CA ILE A 69 -9.80 -1.17 -7.88
C ILE A 69 -8.65 -1.42 -6.90
N LEU A 70 -8.73 -0.88 -5.68
CA LEU A 70 -7.71 -1.10 -4.65
C LEU A 70 -7.64 -2.58 -4.24
N HIS A 71 -8.78 -3.23 -4.08
CA HIS A 71 -8.84 -4.66 -3.79
C HIS A 71 -8.14 -5.50 -4.87
N LEU A 72 -8.42 -5.22 -6.15
CA LEU A 72 -7.78 -5.91 -7.28
C LEU A 72 -6.27 -5.65 -7.35
N LEU A 73 -5.84 -4.43 -7.06
CA LEU A 73 -4.41 -4.10 -7.00
C LEU A 73 -3.70 -4.86 -5.87
N ASP A 74 -4.33 -4.97 -4.70
CA ASP A 74 -3.77 -5.71 -3.58
C ASP A 74 -3.64 -7.21 -3.89
N GLN A 75 -4.65 -7.79 -4.56
CA GLN A 75 -4.59 -9.16 -5.06
C GLN A 75 -3.43 -9.35 -6.04
N LEU A 76 -3.28 -8.44 -7.01
CA LEU A 76 -2.19 -8.49 -8.00
C LEU A 76 -0.81 -8.40 -7.33
N HIS A 77 -0.65 -7.47 -6.38
CA HIS A 77 0.59 -7.36 -5.61
C HIS A 77 0.85 -8.59 -4.75
N GLY A 78 -0.18 -9.19 -4.16
CA GLY A 78 -0.10 -10.46 -3.45
C GLY A 78 0.43 -11.58 -4.35
N MET A 79 -0.20 -11.76 -5.51
CA MET A 79 0.22 -12.76 -6.50
C MET A 79 1.66 -12.55 -6.98
N ARG A 80 2.06 -11.30 -7.25
CA ARG A 80 3.43 -10.98 -7.64
C ARG A 80 4.45 -11.35 -6.56
N ARG A 81 4.13 -11.10 -5.28
CA ARG A 81 5.00 -11.50 -4.16
C ARG A 81 5.09 -13.02 -4.04
N SER A 82 3.97 -13.74 -4.18
CA SER A 82 3.97 -15.21 -4.13
C SER A 82 4.83 -15.84 -5.23
N LEU A 83 4.75 -15.30 -6.45
CA LEU A 83 5.60 -15.76 -7.56
C LEU A 83 7.09 -15.48 -7.31
N GLU A 84 7.42 -14.31 -6.76
CA GLU A 84 8.81 -13.97 -6.44
C GLU A 84 9.37 -14.86 -5.33
N LEU A 85 8.59 -15.16 -4.29
CA LEU A 85 8.98 -16.10 -3.24
C LEU A 85 9.23 -17.49 -3.80
N LEU A 86 8.33 -17.99 -4.65
CA LEU A 86 8.52 -19.28 -5.32
C LEU A 86 9.81 -19.31 -6.16
N ARG A 87 10.09 -18.23 -6.89
CA ARG A 87 11.32 -18.08 -7.69
C ARG A 87 12.57 -18.18 -6.81
N VAL A 88 12.59 -17.48 -5.67
CA VAL A 88 13.71 -17.51 -4.72
C VAL A 88 13.90 -18.92 -4.16
N THR A 89 12.83 -19.56 -3.68
CA THR A 89 12.89 -20.92 -3.11
C THR A 89 13.42 -21.94 -4.11
N LEU A 90 13.00 -21.88 -5.38
CA LEU A 90 13.50 -22.79 -6.42
C LEU A 90 14.99 -22.59 -6.74
N VAL A 91 15.49 -21.35 -6.67
CA VAL A 91 16.91 -21.06 -6.86
C VAL A 91 17.74 -21.58 -5.68
N GLU A 92 17.27 -21.38 -4.46
CA GLU A 92 17.92 -21.90 -3.24
C GLU A 92 17.96 -23.42 -3.22
N ASP A 93 16.89 -24.09 -3.66
CA ASP A 93 16.83 -25.56 -3.70
C ASP A 93 17.80 -26.16 -4.74
N ARG A 94 17.95 -25.52 -5.91
CA ARG A 94 18.95 -25.90 -6.91
C ARG A 94 20.39 -25.70 -6.43
N ALA A 95 20.64 -24.65 -5.64
CA ALA A 95 21.97 -24.39 -5.06
C ALA A 95 22.34 -25.41 -3.98
N LYS A 96 21.37 -26.05 -3.33
CA LYS A 96 21.59 -27.07 -2.28
C LYS A 96 21.76 -28.49 -2.81
N HIS A 97 21.26 -28.78 -4.01
CA HIS A 97 21.28 -30.13 -4.60
C HIS A 97 22.21 -30.24 -5.82
N GLY A 98 22.96 -29.19 -6.15
CA GLY A 98 24.00 -29.20 -7.18
C GLY A 98 25.40 -29.38 -6.59
N GLU A 99 25.67 -30.54 -5.98
CA GLU A 99 27.00 -31.10 -5.72
C GLU A 99 27.05 -32.55 -6.19
#